data_AF-A0A7X6TD36-F1
#
_entry.id   AF-A0A7X6TD36-F1
#
_cell.length_a   1.000
_cell.length_b   1.000
_cell.length_c   1.000
_cell.angle_alpha   90.00
_cell.angle_beta   90.00
_cell.angle_gamma   90.00
#
_symmetry.space_group_name_H-M   'P 1'
#
loop_
_entity.id
_entity.type
_entity.pdbx_description
1 polymer ?
#
loop_
_entity_poly.entity_id
_entity_poly.type
_entity_poly.pdbx_seq_one_letter_code
_entity_poly.pdbx_strand_id
1 'polypeptide(L)' 'NGVFNGIWRSYSEQGVLMAQAEYLNGMKHGLWRIWDEQGTLRYEMQYDRGKKTGNWSMWDESGKLISERKYD' A
#
# COMPACT_ATOMS: atom_id res chain seq x y z
N ASN A 1 15.77 -1.14 21.66
CA ASN A 1 14.57 -0.52 21.07
C ASN A 1 14.67 -0.59 19.55
N GLY A 2 14.11 -1.65 18.94
CA GLY A 2 14.20 -1.90 17.51
C GLY A 2 12.95 -1.38 16.80
N VAL A 3 13.05 -0.22 16.16
CA VAL A 3 11.99 0.27 15.26
C VAL A 3 12.05 -0.51 13.94
N PHE A 4 10.89 -0.94 13.45
CA PHE A 4 10.81 -1.71 12.21
C PHE A 4 11.24 -0.85 11.00
N ASN A 5 12.09 -1.42 10.16
CA ASN A 5 12.59 -0.82 8.92
C ASN A 5 12.50 -1.88 7.82
N GLY A 6 11.85 -1.54 6.71
CA GLY A 6 11.75 -2.40 5.54
C GLY A 6 10.31 -2.64 5.07
N ILE A 7 10.16 -3.66 4.23
CA ILE A 7 8.90 -3.99 3.57
C ILE A 7 8.17 -5.05 4.41
N TRP A 8 6.99 -4.67 4.90
CA TRP A 8 6.01 -5.58 5.45
C TRP A 8 5.07 -6.08 4.34
N ARG A 9 4.72 -7.36 4.40
CA ARG A 9 3.78 -8.00 3.48
C ARG A 9 2.80 -8.84 4.27
N SER A 10 1.54 -8.82 3.85
CA SER A 10 0.49 -9.70 4.37
C SER A 10 -0.07 -10.54 3.23
N TYR A 11 -0.33 -11.80 3.55
CA TYR A 11 -0.85 -12.79 2.63
C TYR A 11 -2.15 -13.37 3.20
N SER A 12 -3.06 -13.79 2.33
CA SER A 12 -4.24 -14.56 2.72
C SER A 12 -3.83 -15.97 3.18
N GLU A 13 -4.77 -16.73 3.75
CA GLU A 13 -4.54 -18.14 4.12
C GLU A 13 -4.12 -19.00 2.91
N GLN A 14 -4.51 -18.59 1.71
CA GLN A 14 -4.18 -19.25 0.44
C GLN A 14 -2.83 -18.77 -0.15
N GLY A 15 -2.13 -17.85 0.53
CA GLY A 15 -0.83 -17.33 0.09
C GLY A 15 -0.90 -16.18 -0.92
N VAL A 16 -2.08 -15.62 -1.19
CA VAL A 16 -2.23 -14.46 -2.09
C VAL A 16 -1.80 -13.19 -1.37
N LEU A 17 -0.99 -12.34 -2.00
CA LEU A 17 -0.54 -11.08 -1.40
C LEU A 17 -1.72 -10.10 -1.25
N MET A 18 -2.07 -9.74 -0.02
CA MET A 18 -3.19 -8.84 0.30
C MET A 18 -2.74 -7.41 0.56
N ALA A 19 -1.56 -7.24 1.15
CA ALA A 19 -1.04 -5.91 1.43
C ALA A 19 0.49 -5.89 1.44
N GLN A 20 1.04 -4.74 1.05
CA GLN A 20 2.46 -4.44 1.08
C GLN A 20 2.62 -3.01 1.59
N ALA A 21 3.47 -2.85 2.60
CA ALA A 21 3.70 -1.58 3.26
C ALA A 21 5.19 -1.43 3.52
N GLU A 22 5.75 -0.30 3.15
CA GLU A 22 7.12 0.05 3.51
C GLU A 22 7.14 0.95 4.75
N TYR A 23 8.15 0.72 5.59
CA TYR A 23 8.35 1.41 6.85
C TYR A 23 9.80 1.87 6.97
N LEU A 24 9.98 3.07 7.48
CA LEU A 24 11.26 3.67 7.83
C LEU A 24 11.16 4.21 9.26
N ASN A 25 12.02 3.72 10.15
CA ASN A 25 12.06 4.03 11.58
C ASN A 25 10.70 3.88 12.29
N GLY A 26 9.96 2.82 11.95
CA GLY A 26 8.62 2.55 12.48
C GLY A 26 7.51 3.40 11.88
N MET A 27 7.81 4.33 10.97
CA MET A 27 6.83 5.17 10.29
C MET A 27 6.57 4.66 8.87
N LYS A 28 5.35 4.84 8.36
CA LYS A 28 5.02 4.52 6.96
C LYS A 28 5.90 5.36 6.03
N HIS A 29 6.56 4.72 5.06
CA HIS A 29 7.39 5.40 4.08
C HIS A 29 7.35 4.60 2.78
N GLY A 30 7.45 5.25 1.63
CA GLY A 30 7.37 4.60 0.32
C GLY A 30 5.96 4.19 -0.08
N LEU A 31 5.87 3.12 -0.88
CA LEU A 31 4.61 2.68 -1.48
C LEU A 31 3.84 1.73 -0.56
N TRP A 32 2.54 1.93 -0.56
CA TRP A 32 1.55 1.16 0.18
C TRP A 32 0.53 0.63 -0.80
N ARG A 33 0.46 -0.69 -0.92
CA ARG A 33 -0.40 -1.37 -1.89
C ARG A 33 -1.29 -2.36 -1.18
N ILE A 34 -2.55 -2.41 -1.63
CA ILE A 34 -3.55 -3.34 -1.13
C ILE A 34 -4.21 -4.01 -2.33
N TRP A 35 -4.31 -5.33 -2.27
CA TRP A 35 -4.95 -6.16 -3.28
C TRP A 35 -6.13 -6.90 -2.67
N ASP A 36 -7.08 -7.29 -3.50
CA ASP A 36 -8.16 -8.21 -3.10
C ASP A 36 -7.72 -9.67 -3.16
N GLU A 37 -8.62 -10.57 -2.75
CA GLU A 37 -8.40 -12.03 -2.75
C GLU A 37 -8.09 -12.61 -4.14
N GLN A 38 -8.46 -11.90 -5.21
CA GLN A 38 -8.18 -12.28 -6.60
C GLN A 38 -6.80 -11.77 -7.07
N GLY A 39 -6.11 -10.97 -6.25
CA GLY A 39 -4.83 -10.35 -6.59
C GLY A 39 -4.97 -9.05 -7.41
N THR A 40 -6.18 -8.51 -7.52
CA THR A 40 -6.42 -7.22 -8.19
C THR A 40 -6.04 -6.09 -7.25
N LEU A 41 -5.22 -5.16 -7.73
CA LEU A 41 -4.80 -3.98 -6.98
C LEU A 41 -6.02 -3.10 -6.71
N ARG A 42 -6.28 -2.76 -5.44
CA ARG A 42 -7.41 -1.91 -5.02
C ARG A 42 -6.97 -0.53 -4.58
N TYR A 43 -5.80 -0.44 -3.94
CA TYR A 43 -5.26 0.81 -3.46
C TYR A 43 -3.75 0.86 -3.66
N GLU A 44 -3.27 2.01 -4.11
CA GLU A 44 -1.87 2.37 -4.16
C GLU A 44 -1.76 3.75 -3.54
N MET A 45 -0.95 3.87 -2.51
CA MET A 45 -0.77 5.07 -1.72
C MET A 45 0.71 5.28 -1.53
N GLN A 46 1.13 6.53 -1.42
CA GLN A 46 2.50 6.86 -1.12
C GLN A 46 2.60 7.67 0.17
N TYR A 47 3.59 7.33 0.97
CA TYR A 47 3.87 7.98 2.24
C TYR A 47 5.33 8.42 2.32
N ASP A 48 5.58 9.56 2.96
CA ASP A 48 6.90 9.94 3.43
C ASP A 48 6.87 10.17 4.94
N ARG A 49 7.53 9.28 5.69
CA ARG A 49 7.67 9.37 7.16
C ARG A 49 6.34 9.64 7.87
N GLY A 50 5.30 8.91 7.47
CA GLY A 50 3.94 8.97 8.01
C GLY A 50 3.03 10.00 7.34
N LYS A 51 3.55 10.89 6.50
CA LYS A 51 2.76 11.88 5.74
C LYS A 51 2.31 11.30 4.41
N LYS A 52 1.08 11.61 4.00
CA LYS A 52 0.56 11.25 2.67
C LYS A 52 1.26 12.15 1.64
N THR A 53 1.89 11.56 0.64
CA THR A 53 2.52 12.29 -0.48
C THR A 53 2.28 11.52 -1.77
N GLY A 54 2.63 12.11 -2.91
CA GLY A 54 2.57 11.48 -4.22
C GLY A 54 1.16 11.10 -4.66
N ASN A 55 1.07 10.08 -5.51
CA ASN A 55 -0.19 9.66 -6.11
C ASN A 55 -0.86 8.58 -5.30
N TRP A 56 -2.17 8.77 -5.09
CA TRP A 56 -3.04 7.88 -4.37
C TRP A 56 -4.14 7.44 -5.31
N SER A 57 -4.13 6.17 -5.66
CA SER A 57 -5.00 5.61 -6.67
C SER A 57 -5.84 4.50 -6.06
N MET A 58 -7.10 4.44 -6.49
CA MET A 58 -8.08 3.44 -6.10
C MET A 58 -8.69 2.82 -7.33
N TRP A 59 -8.81 1.50 -7.33
CA TRP A 59 -9.39 0.72 -8.42
C TRP A 59 -10.59 -0.11 -7.94
N ASP A 60 -11.54 -0.36 -8.84
CA ASP A 60 -12.70 -1.23 -8.60
C ASP A 60 -12.37 -2.72 -8.76
N GLU A 61 -13.41 -3.57 -8.70
CA GLU A 61 -13.26 -5.04 -8.79
C GLU A 61 -12.82 -5.53 -10.17
N SER A 62 -13.03 -4.71 -11.19
CA SER A 62 -12.56 -4.98 -12.55
C SER A 62 -11.12 -4.49 -12.79
N GLY A 63 -10.49 -3.86 -11.79
CA GLY A 63 -9.19 -3.22 -11.94
C GLY A 63 -9.25 -1.88 -12.67
N LYS A 64 -10.43 -1.26 -12.78
CA LYS A 64 -10.59 0.06 -13.39
C LYS A 64 -10.33 1.14 -12.35
N LEU A 65 -9.51 2.13 -12.71
CA LEU A 65 -9.22 3.29 -11.86
C LEU A 65 -10.51 4.08 -11.62
N ILE A 66 -10.89 4.21 -10.35
CA ILE A 66 -12.08 4.95 -9.91
C ILE A 66 -11.75 6.28 -9.23
N SER A 67 -10.55 6.39 -8.66
CA SER A 67 -10.12 7.64 -8.05
C SER A 67 -8.61 7.76 -8.10
N GLU A 68 -8.13 8.95 -8.41
CA GLU A 68 -6.73 9.33 -8.26
C GLU A 68 -6.67 10.68 -7.55
N ARG A 69 -5.80 10.79 -6.56
CA ARG A 69 -5.50 12.03 -5.86
C ARG A 69 -4.00 12.20 -5.76
N LYS A 70 -3.52 13.43 -5.97
CA LYS A 70 -2.14 13.78 -5.77
C LYS A 70 -1.99 14.60 -4.49
N TYR A 71 -1.06 14.20 -3.64
CA TYR A 71 -0.66 14.89 -2.43
C TYR A 71 0.76 15.44 -2.62
N ASP A 72 1.00 16.63 -2.07
CA ASP A 72 2.34 17.25 -2.03
C ASP A 72 3.07 16.79 -0.75
#